data_AF-A0A1B8U0V8-F1
#
_entry.id   AF-A0A1B8U0V8-F1
#
_cell.length_a   1.000
_cell.length_b   1.000
_cell.length_c   1.000
_cell.angle_alpha   90.00
_cell.angle_beta   90.00
_cell.angle_gamma   90.00
#
_symmetry.space_group_name_H-M   'P 1'
#
loop_
_entity.id
_entity.type
_entity.pdbx_description
1 polymer ?
#
loop_
_entity_poly.entity_id
_entity_poly.type
_entity_poly.pdbx_seq_one_letter_code
_entity_poly.pdbx_strand_id
1 'polypeptide(L)'
;MNKKYKKLGLSIVLDIIGFIPIPLLDLAWAPISGYVMTKMYKGTKGKIAGIVSFLEEILPLDIIPTFTIMWIYTYIIQKETIETDENTTTEKTTIIDV
;
A
#
# COMPACT_ATOMS: atom_id res chain seq x y z
N MET A 1 7.80 6.64 -18.16
CA MET A 1 7.44 5.29 -17.65
C MET A 1 6.05 5.35 -17.03
N ASN A 2 5.14 4.45 -17.44
CA ASN A 2 3.72 4.48 -17.05
C ASN A 2 3.56 4.38 -15.51
N LYS A 3 2.76 5.25 -14.89
CA LYS A 3 2.59 5.29 -13.41
C LYS A 3 2.17 3.93 -12.82
N LYS A 4 1.43 3.13 -13.58
CA LYS A 4 0.98 1.77 -13.22
C LYS A 4 2.15 0.80 -13.00
N TYR A 5 3.10 0.77 -13.94
CA TYR A 5 4.28 -0.10 -13.86
C TYR A 5 5.28 0.37 -12.79
N LYS A 6 5.32 1.67 -12.46
CA LYS A 6 6.08 2.15 -11.31
C LYS A 6 5.57 1.57 -9.99
N LYS A 7 4.24 1.54 -9.77
CA LYS A 7 3.67 0.92 -8.58
C LYS A 7 3.87 -0.60 -8.55
N LEU A 8 3.82 -1.26 -9.71
CA LEU A 8 4.11 -2.69 -9.81
C LEU A 8 5.53 -3.01 -9.37
N GLY A 9 6.51 -2.26 -9.88
CA GLY A 9 7.91 -2.41 -9.48
C GLY A 9 8.11 -2.18 -8.00
N LEU A 10 7.45 -1.18 -7.42
CA LEU A 10 7.52 -0.91 -5.98
C LEU A 10 6.91 -2.04 -5.16
N SER A 11 5.74 -2.57 -5.56
CA SER A 11 5.11 -3.71 -4.89
C SER A 11 6.01 -4.95 -4.88
N ILE A 12 6.61 -5.30 -6.01
CA ILE A 12 7.49 -6.46 -6.12
C ILE A 12 8.75 -6.27 -5.27
N VAL A 13 9.35 -5.08 -5.27
CA VAL A 13 10.52 -4.79 -4.43
C VAL A 13 10.18 -4.88 -2.95
N LEU A 14 9.02 -4.38 -2.52
CA LEU A 14 8.57 -4.46 -1.14
C LEU A 14 8.30 -5.89 -0.68
N ASP A 15 7.68 -6.72 -1.52
CA ASP A 15 7.46 -8.15 -1.24
C ASP A 15 8.81 -8.90 -1.13
N ILE A 16 9.79 -8.61 -2.00
CA ILE A 16 11.13 -9.22 -1.92
C ILE A 16 11.86 -8.81 -0.63
N ILE A 17 11.69 -7.56 -0.18
CA ILE A 17 12.28 -7.07 1.08
C ILE A 17 11.62 -7.76 2.28
N GLY A 18 10.28 -7.89 2.28
CA GLY A 18 9.55 -8.58 3.34
C GLY A 18 9.80 -10.09 3.38
N PHE A 19 10.25 -10.68 2.27
CA PHE A 19 10.61 -12.10 2.25
C PHE A 19 12.00 -12.40 2.84
N ILE A 20 12.80 -11.39 3.18
CA ILE A 20 14.12 -11.60 3.78
C ILE A 20 13.91 -12.01 5.24
N PRO A 21 14.11 -13.30 5.62
CA PRO A 21 13.68 -13.82 6.92
C PRO A 21 14.72 -13.46 7.98
N ILE A 22 14.75 -12.19 8.37
CA ILE A 22 15.62 -11.68 9.43
C ILE A 22 14.71 -11.40 10.63
N PRO A 23 14.70 -12.25 11.67
CA PRO A 23 13.68 -12.23 12.73
C PRO A 23 13.60 -10.92 13.53
N LEU A 24 14.67 -10.12 13.56
CA LEU A 24 14.68 -8.77 14.17
C LEU A 24 14.18 -7.69 13.21
N LEU A 25 14.38 -7.89 11.91
CA LEU A 25 13.91 -6.98 10.87
C LEU A 25 12.41 -7.18 10.67
N ASP A 26 11.88 -8.40 10.72
CA ASP A 26 10.46 -8.70 10.50
C ASP A 26 9.56 -7.97 11.52
N LEU A 27 10.01 -7.86 12.78
CA LEU A 27 9.28 -7.10 13.82
C LEU A 27 9.23 -5.59 13.56
N ALA A 28 10.29 -5.03 12.98
CA ALA A 28 10.33 -3.63 12.55
C ALA A 28 9.64 -3.43 11.20
N TRP A 29 9.71 -4.43 10.33
CA TRP A 29 9.16 -4.43 8.99
C TRP A 29 7.65 -4.53 9.01
N ALA A 30 7.04 -5.29 9.93
CA ALA A 30 5.60 -5.36 10.11
C ALA A 30 4.91 -3.96 10.19
N PRO A 31 5.27 -3.05 11.11
CA PRO A 31 4.64 -1.73 11.16
C PRO A 31 5.01 -0.87 9.95
N ILE A 32 6.19 -1.05 9.36
CA ILE A 32 6.63 -0.34 8.16
C ILE A 32 5.82 -0.78 6.95
N SER A 33 5.60 -2.07 6.75
CA SER A 33 4.87 -2.66 5.63
C SER A 33 3.41 -2.20 5.67
N GLY A 34 2.78 -2.25 6.85
CA GLY A 34 1.45 -1.70 7.07
C GLY A 34 1.35 -0.21 6.73
N TYR A 35 2.31 0.61 7.19
CA TYR A 35 2.35 2.03 6.89
C TYR A 35 2.53 2.30 5.38
N VAL A 36 3.48 1.61 4.74
CA VAL A 36 3.75 1.73 3.30
C VAL A 36 2.52 1.36 2.48
N MET A 37 1.77 0.34 2.89
CA MET A 37 0.52 -0.06 2.24
C MET A 37 -0.55 1.05 2.32
N THR A 38 -0.75 1.63 3.51
CA THR A 38 -1.70 2.74 3.69
C THR A 38 -1.31 3.99 2.90
N LYS A 39 -0.01 4.17 2.62
CA LYS A 39 0.52 5.27 1.82
C LYS A 39 0.40 5.03 0.32
N MET A 40 0.64 3.80 -0.16
CA MET A 40 0.55 3.45 -1.58
C MET A 40 -0.90 3.40 -2.09
N TYR A 41 -1.82 2.99 -1.22
CA TYR A 41 -3.24 2.82 -1.51
C TYR A 41 -4.03 3.66 -0.52
N LYS A 42 -4.62 4.77 -0.97
CA LYS A 42 -5.41 5.64 -0.10
C LYS A 42 -6.77 5.02 0.25
N GLY A 43 -7.32 5.42 1.39
CA GLY A 43 -8.66 5.04 1.84
C GLY A 43 -8.74 3.71 2.60
N THR A 44 -9.94 3.16 2.70
CA THR A 44 -10.23 1.96 3.51
C THR A 44 -9.48 0.72 3.03
N LYS A 45 -9.27 0.59 1.71
CA LYS A 45 -8.61 -0.57 1.11
C LYS A 45 -7.13 -0.67 1.51
N GLY A 46 -6.40 0.45 1.50
CA GLY A 46 -5.01 0.47 1.98
C GLY A 46 -4.87 0.28 3.47
N LYS A 47 -5.84 0.72 4.28
CA LYS A 47 -5.88 0.42 5.72
C LYS A 47 -6.07 -1.06 5.99
N ILE A 48 -7.02 -1.70 5.32
CA ILE A 48 -7.27 -3.15 5.46
C ILE A 48 -6.05 -3.92 4.99
N ALA A 49 -5.51 -3.61 3.81
CA ALA A 49 -4.31 -4.27 3.30
C ALA A 49 -3.09 -4.04 4.20
N GLY A 50 -2.98 -2.86 4.85
CA GLY A 50 -1.90 -2.59 5.79
C GLY A 50 -2.01 -3.38 7.09
N ILE A 51 -3.22 -3.61 7.59
CA ILE A 51 -3.45 -4.49 8.74
C ILE A 51 -3.15 -5.94 8.37
N VAL A 52 -3.58 -6.40 7.19
CA VAL A 52 -3.28 -7.75 6.69
C VAL A 52 -1.77 -7.96 6.56
N SER A 53 -1.06 -7.03 5.92
CA SER A 53 0.41 -7.08 5.80
C SER A 53 1.11 -7.04 7.16
N PHE A 54 0.63 -6.24 8.11
CA PHE A 54 1.17 -6.25 9.48
C PHE A 54 1.00 -7.60 10.18
N LEU A 55 -0.18 -8.24 10.02
CA LEU A 55 -0.45 -9.56 10.59
C LEU A 55 0.38 -10.66 9.94
N GLU A 56 0.58 -10.61 8.63
CA GLU A 56 1.37 -11.59 7.86
C GLU A 56 2.88 -11.55 8.14
N GLU A 57 3.37 -10.45 8.68
CA GLU A 57 4.77 -10.30 9.10
C GLU A 57 4.96 -10.69 10.57
N ILE A 58 3.94 -10.49 11.41
CA ILE A 58 3.97 -10.88 12.84
C ILE A 58 3.70 -12.37 13.01
N LEU A 59 2.76 -12.89 12.26
CA LEU A 59 2.54 -14.32 12.10
C LEU A 59 3.47 -14.72 10.95
N PRO A 60 4.46 -15.60 11.11
CA PRO A 60 5.35 -16.03 10.03
C PRO A 60 4.58 -16.87 8.99
N LEU A 61 3.65 -16.22 8.30
CA LEU A 61 2.84 -16.75 7.20
C LEU A 61 3.62 -16.66 5.88
N ASP A 62 4.84 -16.12 5.94
CA ASP A 62 6.08 -16.20 5.13
C ASP A 62 6.00 -16.33 3.61
N ILE A 63 4.83 -16.29 2.95
CA ILE A 63 4.75 -16.65 1.51
C ILE A 63 3.72 -15.82 0.73
N ILE A 64 2.93 -14.95 1.35
CA ILE A 64 1.88 -14.22 0.62
C ILE A 64 2.43 -12.87 0.10
N PRO A 65 2.57 -12.66 -1.23
CA PRO A 65 3.09 -11.40 -1.79
C PRO A 65 2.01 -10.31 -1.77
N THR A 66 1.73 -9.79 -0.58
CA THR A 66 0.57 -8.93 -0.30
C THR A 66 0.63 -7.58 -0.98
N PHE A 67 1.82 -7.00 -1.22
CA PHE A 67 1.94 -5.78 -2.01
C PHE A 67 1.61 -6.00 -3.49
N THR A 68 1.97 -7.15 -4.03
CA THR A 68 1.66 -7.56 -5.41
C THR A 68 0.18 -7.89 -5.57
N ILE A 69 -0.43 -8.61 -4.63
CA ILE A 69 -1.88 -8.89 -4.63
C ILE A 69 -2.67 -7.58 -4.58
N MET A 70 -2.27 -6.66 -3.69
CA MET A 70 -2.93 -5.37 -3.59
C MET A 70 -2.82 -4.57 -4.90
N TRP A 71 -1.67 -4.65 -5.59
CA TRP A 71 -1.51 -4.04 -6.90
C TRP A 71 -2.46 -4.66 -7.94
N ILE A 72 -2.56 -5.99 -8.00
CA ILE A 72 -3.47 -6.71 -8.91
C ILE A 72 -4.91 -6.28 -8.64
N TYR A 73 -5.33 -6.30 -7.37
CA TYR A 73 -6.67 -5.88 -6.98
C TYR A 73 -6.96 -4.43 -7.40
N THR A 74 -5.99 -3.55 -7.20
CA THR A 74 -6.11 -2.12 -7.48
C THR A 74 -6.13 -1.79 -8.97
N TYR A 75 -5.37 -2.51 -9.81
CA TYR A 75 -5.17 -2.13 -11.22
C TYR A 75 -5.87 -3.05 -12.23
N ILE A 76 -6.14 -4.31 -11.86
CA ILE A 76 -6.82 -5.29 -12.70
C ILE A 76 -8.31 -5.37 -12.35
N ILE A 77 -8.64 -5.40 -11.05
CA ILE A 77 -10.03 -5.57 -10.59
C ILE A 77 -10.75 -4.22 -10.45
N GLN A 78 -10.10 -3.22 -9.83
CA GLN A 78 -10.65 -1.86 -9.72
C GLN A 78 -10.10 -0.93 -10.79
N LYS A 79 -10.71 -0.97 -11.97
CA LYS A 79 -10.33 -0.08 -13.08
C LYS A 79 -10.84 1.36 -12.91
N GLU A 80 -11.69 1.63 -11.91
CA GLU A 80 -12.40 2.90 -11.74
C GLU A 80 -12.15 3.55 -10.38
N THR A 81 -11.79 4.83 -10.45
CA THR A 81 -11.69 5.84 -9.38
C THR A 81 -10.64 5.57 -8.31
N ILE A 82 -9.38 5.72 -8.73
CA ILE A 82 -8.35 6.18 -7.80
C ILE A 82 -8.02 7.60 -8.23
N GLU A 83 -8.74 8.55 -7.64
CA GLU A 83 -8.22 9.89 -7.44
C GLU A 83 -6.89 9.72 -6.70
N THR A 84 -5.82 9.73 -7.49
CA THR A 84 -4.48 9.84 -6.96
C THR A 84 -4.41 11.27 -6.49
N ASP A 85 -4.86 11.52 -5.27
CA ASP A 85 -4.65 12.79 -4.59
C ASP A 85 -3.17 12.91 -4.26
N GLU A 86 -2.33 13.09 -5.26
CA GLU A 86 -0.97 13.59 -5.11
C GLU A 86 -0.97 15.10 -4.80
N ASN A 87 -2.15 15.71 -4.63
CA ASN A 87 -2.32 17.12 -4.34
C ASN A 87 -3.43 17.42 -3.29
N THR A 88 -3.11 17.38 -2.00
CA THR A 88 -3.75 18.28 -1.02
C THR A 88 -2.89 19.53 -0.89
N THR A 89 -2.75 20.30 -1.98
CA THR A 89 -2.49 21.74 -1.91
C THR A 89 -3.86 22.36 -1.73
N THR A 90 -3.99 23.22 -0.71
CA THR A 90 -4.91 24.38 -0.66
C THR A 90 -6.06 24.34 -1.68
N GLU A 91 -7.30 24.09 -1.31
CA GLU A 91 -8.18 25.13 -0.79
C GLU A 91 -9.37 24.45 -0.10
N LYS A 92 -9.35 24.44 1.23
CA LYS A 92 -10.57 24.58 2.03
C LYS A 92 -10.68 26.07 2.34
N THR A 93 -11.04 26.89 1.36
CA THR A 93 -11.48 28.27 1.63
C THR A 93 -12.49 28.65 0.55
N THR A 94 -13.72 28.82 1.03
CA THR A 94 -14.76 29.67 0.47
C THR A 94 -15.32 29.28 -0.89
N ILE A 95 -16.44 28.55 -0.86
CA ILE A 95 -17.72 29.06 -1.42
C ILE A 95 -18.87 28.42 -0.63
N ILE A 96 -19.02 28.89 0.60
CA ILE A 96 -20.34 29.10 1.18
C ILE A 96 -20.43 30.62 1.24
N ASP A 97 -21.14 31.22 0.30
CA ASP A 97 -21.76 32.53 0.47
C ASP A 97 -22.74 32.73 -0.70
N VAL A 98 -24.03 32.66 -0.33
CA VAL A 98 -25.22 33.28 -0.95
C VAL A 98 -25.56 32.94 -2.40
#